data_AF-A0A024UN08-F1
#
_entry.id   AF-A0A024UN08-F1
#
_cell.length_a   1.000
_cell.length_b   1.000
_cell.length_c   1.000
_cell.angle_alpha   90.00
_cell.angle_beta   90.00
_cell.angle_gamma   90.00
#
_symmetry.space_group_name_H-M   'P 1'
#
loop_
_entity.id
_entity.type
_entity.pdbx_description
1 polymer ?
#
loop_
_entity_poly.entity_id
_entity_poly.type
_entity_poly.pdbx_seq_one_letter_code
_entity_poly.pdbx_strand_id
1 'polypeptide(L)'
;MRVLRITIVENAIIKLSLVRPTTFDNIMAFVPPTLQPEHGYVLLIPVLMAIVHIWAGFKVGAARSKYGIHYPQMYAETSDANFRAFNCVQRAHQNVIENLAIFFALLVSSSYVCTSPTISFG
;
A
#
# COMPACT_ATOMS: atom_id res chain seq x y z
N MET A 1 20.20 56.10 29.21
CA MET A 1 19.14 55.82 28.20
C MET A 1 19.41 54.64 27.28
N ARG A 2 20.65 54.18 27.03
CA ARG A 2 20.92 53.00 26.16
C ARG A 2 20.48 51.66 26.76
N VAL A 3 20.59 51.49 28.08
CA VAL A 3 20.26 50.23 28.79
C VAL A 3 18.76 49.90 28.73
N LEU A 4 17.89 50.92 28.81
CA LEU A 4 16.43 50.74 28.77
C LEU A 4 15.93 50.31 27.37
N ARG A 5 16.60 50.73 26.29
CA ARG A 5 16.28 50.29 24.93
C ARG A 5 16.62 48.83 24.68
N ILE A 6 17.68 48.31 25.31
CA ILE A 6 18.12 46.91 25.15
C ILE A 6 17.12 45.97 25.83
N THR A 7 16.67 46.28 27.05
CA THR A 7 15.68 45.46 27.77
C THR A 7 14.30 45.48 27.11
N ILE A 8 13.89 46.59 26.51
CA ILE A 8 12.62 46.66 25.75
C ILE A 8 12.70 45.81 24.48
N VAL A 9 13.83 45.82 23.77
CA VAL A 9 14.03 45.01 22.56
C VAL A 9 14.13 43.53 22.90
N GLU A 10 14.86 43.15 23.96
CA GLU A 10 14.92 41.76 24.44
C GLU A 10 13.53 41.25 24.88
N ASN A 11 12.77 42.04 25.63
CA ASN A 11 11.42 41.67 26.04
C ASN A 11 10.43 41.57 24.85
N ALA A 12 10.59 42.41 23.83
CA ALA A 12 9.80 42.36 22.60
C ALA A 12 10.16 41.14 21.73
N ILE A 13 11.45 40.80 21.63
CA ILE A 13 11.93 39.60 20.92
C ILE A 13 11.47 38.33 21.65
N ILE A 14 11.50 38.31 22.99
CA ILE A 14 10.99 37.18 23.80
C ILE A 14 9.47 37.04 23.64
N LYS A 15 8.71 38.14 23.56
CA LYS A 15 7.27 38.06 23.23
C LYS A 15 7.01 37.59 21.80
N LEU A 16 7.87 37.94 20.84
CA LEU A 16 7.73 37.51 19.44
C LEU A 16 8.05 36.03 19.24
N SER A 17 9.00 35.47 20.01
CA SER A 17 9.32 34.03 20.00
C SER A 17 8.34 33.16 20.80
N LEU A 18 7.59 33.75 21.75
CA LEU A 18 6.46 33.10 22.44
C LEU A 18 5.15 33.16 21.64
N VAL A 19 4.99 34.13 20.73
CA VAL A 19 3.93 34.14 19.70
C VAL A 19 4.41 33.34 18.47
N ARG A 20 4.95 32.14 18.71
CA ARG A 20 4.97 31.13 17.65
C ARG A 20 3.50 30.80 17.37
N PRO A 21 3.01 30.95 16.13
CA PRO A 21 1.63 30.64 15.82
C PRO A 21 1.44 29.13 16.05
N THR A 22 0.83 28.75 17.16
CA THR A 22 0.39 27.38 17.43
C THR A 22 -0.49 26.86 16.29
N THR A 23 -1.07 27.75 15.48
CA THR A 23 -1.78 27.43 14.26
C THR A 23 -0.94 26.72 13.19
N PHE A 24 0.37 27.00 13.04
CA PHE A 24 1.21 26.28 12.06
C PHE A 24 1.58 24.87 12.52
N ASP A 25 1.80 24.69 13.83
CA ASP A 25 2.04 23.37 14.42
C ASP A 25 0.79 22.46 14.29
N ASN A 26 -0.41 23.04 14.27
CA ASN A 26 -1.67 22.32 14.03
C ASN A 26 -1.95 21.99 12.55
N ILE A 27 -1.38 22.75 11.60
CA ILE A 27 -1.58 22.54 10.15
C ILE A 27 -0.57 21.51 9.60
N MET A 28 0.61 21.40 10.23
CA MET A 28 1.69 20.47 9.83
C MET A 28 1.88 19.30 10.81
N ALA A 29 0.97 19.10 11.75
CA ALA A 29 1.00 17.93 12.62
C ALA A 29 0.80 16.67 11.77
N PHE A 30 1.91 15.97 11.48
CA PHE A 30 1.86 14.61 10.97
C PHE A 30 1.21 13.73 12.04
N VAL A 31 -0.08 13.44 11.88
CA VAL A 31 -0.78 12.49 12.72
C VAL A 31 -0.30 11.10 12.29
N PRO A 32 0.36 10.33 13.18
CA PRO A 32 0.78 8.98 12.83
C PRO A 32 -0.45 8.16 12.49
N PRO A 33 -0.43 7.38 11.39
CA PRO A 33 -1.54 6.50 11.06
C PRO A 33 -1.77 5.54 12.22
N THR A 34 -2.93 5.63 12.85
CA THR A 34 -3.36 4.69 13.88
C THR A 34 -4.03 3.49 13.22
N LEU A 35 -3.65 2.29 13.63
CA LEU A 35 -4.21 1.05 13.11
C LEU A 35 -5.46 0.67 13.94
N GLN A 36 -6.57 0.33 13.29
CA GLN A 36 -7.76 -0.13 14.03
C GLN A 36 -7.48 -1.50 14.66
N PRO A 37 -7.98 -1.82 15.86
CA PRO A 37 -7.79 -3.11 16.51
C PRO A 37 -8.19 -4.32 15.65
N GLU A 38 -9.13 -4.14 14.73
CA GLU A 38 -9.68 -5.17 13.85
C GLU A 38 -8.79 -5.45 12.62
N HIS A 39 -7.70 -4.70 12.42
CA HIS A 39 -6.83 -4.85 11.25
C HIS A 39 -6.09 -6.18 11.15
N GLY A 40 -6.01 -6.95 12.24
CA GLY A 40 -5.45 -8.31 12.20
C GLY A 40 -6.12 -9.21 11.15
N TYR A 41 -7.42 -8.99 10.86
CA TYR A 41 -8.15 -9.76 9.84
C TYR A 41 -7.73 -9.45 8.41
N VAL A 42 -7.24 -8.23 8.14
CA VAL A 42 -6.80 -7.81 6.80
C VAL A 42 -5.60 -8.64 6.33
N LEU A 43 -4.75 -9.09 7.27
CA LEU A 43 -3.61 -9.96 6.99
C LEU A 43 -3.99 -11.40 6.61
N LEU A 44 -5.22 -11.84 6.88
CA LEU A 44 -5.68 -13.16 6.43
C LEU A 44 -5.85 -13.21 4.90
N ILE A 45 -6.18 -12.08 4.28
CA ILE A 45 -6.38 -11.96 2.84
C ILE A 45 -5.12 -12.30 2.03
N PRO A 46 -3.93 -11.73 2.29
CA PRO A 46 -2.72 -12.11 1.56
C PRO A 46 -2.33 -13.57 1.77
N VAL A 47 -2.58 -14.15 2.95
CA VAL A 47 -2.35 -15.57 3.22
C VAL A 47 -3.24 -16.45 2.33
N LEU A 48 -4.54 -16.15 2.28
CA LEU A 48 -5.47 -16.87 1.40
C LEU A 48 -5.12 -16.70 -0.08
N MET A 49 -4.71 -15.50 -0.49
CA MET A 49 -4.26 -15.24 -1.86
C MET A 49 -3.00 -16.00 -2.23
N ALA A 50 -2.06 -16.20 -1.30
CA ALA A 50 -0.88 -17.03 -1.55
C ALA A 50 -1.26 -18.49 -1.87
N ILE A 51 -2.26 -19.04 -1.16
CA ILE A 51 -2.79 -20.39 -1.45
C ILE A 51 -3.38 -20.45 -2.87
N VAL A 52 -4.17 -19.44 -3.26
CA VAL A 52 -4.77 -19.37 -4.60
C VAL A 52 -3.69 -19.24 -5.70
N HIS A 53 -2.66 -18.43 -5.47
CA HIS A 53 -1.53 -18.29 -6.40
C HIS A 53 -0.80 -19.62 -6.58
N ILE A 54 -0.45 -20.31 -5.49
CA ILE A 54 0.20 -21.62 -5.53
C ILE A 54 -0.67 -22.64 -6.29
N TRP A 55 -1.98 -22.66 -6.03
CA TRP A 55 -2.92 -23.52 -6.75
C TRP A 55 -2.94 -23.22 -8.26
N ALA A 56 -2.98 -21.95 -8.65
CA ALA A 56 -2.95 -21.57 -10.06
C ALA A 56 -1.62 -21.96 -10.74
N GLY A 57 -0.50 -21.83 -10.03
CA GLY A 57 0.81 -22.32 -10.47
C GLY A 57 0.82 -23.84 -10.69
N PHE A 58 0.25 -24.62 -9.77
CA PHE A 58 0.09 -26.07 -9.94
C PHE A 58 -0.78 -26.44 -11.13
N LYS A 59 -1.84 -25.68 -11.42
CA LYS A 59 -2.68 -25.90 -12.62
C LYS A 59 -1.90 -25.67 -13.91
N VAL A 60 -1.04 -24.65 -13.96
CA VAL A 60 -0.11 -24.44 -15.08
C VAL A 60 0.86 -25.62 -15.19
N GLY A 61 1.48 -26.04 -14.08
CA GLY A 61 2.41 -27.19 -14.07
C GLY A 61 1.76 -28.50 -14.56
N ALA A 62 0.55 -28.81 -14.09
CA ALA A 62 -0.22 -29.96 -14.54
C ALA A 62 -0.59 -29.85 -16.04
N ALA A 63 -0.94 -28.65 -16.51
CA ALA A 63 -1.20 -28.40 -17.93
C ALA A 63 0.07 -28.58 -18.78
N ARG A 64 1.25 -28.17 -18.28
CA ARG A 64 2.54 -28.40 -18.97
C ARG A 64 2.82 -29.88 -19.16
N SER A 65 2.60 -30.69 -18.13
CA SER A 65 2.74 -32.16 -18.24
C SER A 65 1.72 -32.76 -19.20
N LYS A 66 0.46 -32.29 -19.19
CA LYS A 66 -0.60 -32.77 -20.07
C LYS A 66 -0.37 -32.47 -21.55
N TYR A 67 0.20 -31.30 -21.86
CA TYR A 67 0.39 -30.82 -23.23
C TYR A 67 1.84 -30.95 -23.73
N GLY A 68 2.76 -31.48 -22.92
CA GLY A 68 4.15 -31.71 -23.33
C GLY A 68 5.00 -30.44 -23.48
N ILE A 69 4.62 -29.33 -22.84
CA ILE A 69 5.35 -28.06 -22.95
C ILE A 69 6.54 -28.06 -21.97
N HIS A 70 7.76 -28.16 -22.51
CA HIS A 70 8.99 -28.17 -21.72
C HIS A 70 9.47 -26.76 -21.35
N TYR A 71 10.21 -26.62 -20.24
CA TYR A 71 10.96 -25.38 -19.96
C TYR A 71 12.07 -25.20 -21.02
N PRO A 72 12.42 -23.97 -21.44
CA PRO A 72 12.02 -22.66 -20.90
C PRO A 72 10.76 -22.04 -21.55
N GLN A 73 10.04 -22.78 -22.40
CA GLN A 73 8.90 -22.25 -23.15
C GLN A 73 7.73 -21.88 -22.22
N MET A 74 7.26 -20.63 -22.36
CA MET A 74 6.19 -20.05 -21.52
C MET A 74 4.80 -20.24 -22.11
N TYR A 75 4.66 -20.09 -23.42
CA TYR A 75 3.42 -20.24 -24.17
C TYR A 75 3.60 -21.32 -25.24
N ALA A 76 2.55 -22.12 -25.48
CA ALA A 76 2.51 -23.08 -26.56
C ALA A 76 2.46 -22.35 -27.91
N GLU A 77 3.13 -22.91 -28.92
CA GLU A 77 3.15 -22.36 -30.26
C GLU A 77 1.86 -22.74 -31.01
N THR A 78 1.47 -21.96 -32.02
CA THR A 78 0.24 -22.21 -32.80
C THR A 78 0.26 -23.56 -33.53
N SER A 79 1.43 -24.16 -33.69
CA SER A 79 1.66 -25.50 -34.22
C SER A 79 1.17 -26.63 -33.30
N ASP A 80 1.02 -26.38 -31.99
CA ASP A 80 0.58 -27.38 -31.02
C ASP A 80 -0.94 -27.59 -31.08
N ALA A 81 -1.38 -28.85 -31.14
CA ALA A 81 -2.81 -29.20 -31.26
C ALA A 81 -3.70 -28.61 -30.14
N ASN A 82 -3.13 -28.29 -28.97
CA ASN A 82 -3.84 -27.76 -27.81
C ASN A 82 -3.34 -26.38 -27.35
N PHE A 83 -2.70 -25.61 -28.25
CA PHE A 83 -2.04 -24.35 -27.87
C PHE A 83 -2.96 -23.36 -27.15
N ARG A 84 -4.22 -23.24 -27.61
CA ARG A 84 -5.21 -22.32 -27.01
C ARG A 84 -5.53 -22.69 -25.57
N ALA A 85 -5.66 -23.98 -25.27
CA ALA A 85 -6.05 -24.45 -23.95
C ALA A 85 -4.93 -24.18 -22.93
N PHE A 86 -3.68 -24.50 -23.29
CA PHE A 86 -2.53 -24.21 -22.44
C PHE A 86 -2.34 -22.70 -22.25
N ASN A 87 -2.37 -21.93 -23.33
CA ASN A 87 -2.18 -20.47 -23.27
C ASN A 87 -3.28 -19.78 -22.47
N CYS A 88 -4.52 -20.29 -22.49
CA CYS A 88 -5.60 -19.78 -21.65
C CYS A 88 -5.32 -19.98 -20.15
N VAL A 89 -4.89 -21.19 -19.75
CA VAL A 89 -4.51 -21.48 -18.35
C VAL A 89 -3.33 -20.61 -17.92
N GLN A 90 -2.31 -20.48 -18.77
CA GLN A 90 -1.15 -19.64 -18.50
C GLN A 90 -1.53 -18.17 -18.36
N ARG A 91 -2.39 -17.64 -19.25
CA ARG A 91 -2.80 -16.24 -19.20
C ARG A 91 -3.68 -15.95 -17.98
N ALA A 92 -4.51 -16.90 -17.55
CA ALA A 92 -5.29 -16.78 -16.33
C ALA A 92 -4.38 -16.66 -15.09
N HIS A 93 -3.33 -17.50 -15.00
CA HIS A 93 -2.34 -17.42 -13.93
C HIS A 93 -1.58 -16.09 -13.95
N GLN A 94 -1.12 -15.63 -15.12
CA GLN A 94 -0.43 -14.35 -15.27
C GLN A 94 -1.34 -13.16 -14.93
N ASN A 95 -2.62 -13.19 -15.30
CA ASN A 95 -3.58 -12.15 -14.94
C ASN A 95 -3.72 -12.01 -13.41
N VAL A 96 -3.65 -13.11 -12.66
CA VAL A 96 -3.66 -13.06 -11.19
C VAL A 96 -2.39 -12.36 -10.68
N ILE A 97 -1.22 -12.72 -11.21
CA ILE A 97 0.06 -12.11 -10.81
C ILE A 97 0.11 -10.61 -11.12
N GLU A 98 -0.32 -10.23 -12.32
CA GLU A 98 -0.36 -8.83 -12.78
C GLU A 98 -1.22 -7.94 -11.87
N ASN A 99 -2.32 -8.48 -11.34
CA ASN A 99 -3.24 -7.73 -10.48
C ASN A 99 -2.92 -7.82 -8.98
N LEU A 100 -2.14 -8.82 -8.55
CA LEU A 100 -1.89 -9.09 -7.13
C LEU A 100 -1.20 -7.92 -6.43
N ALA A 101 -0.27 -7.25 -7.11
CA ALA A 101 0.47 -6.11 -6.56
C ALA A 101 -0.44 -4.91 -6.25
N ILE A 102 -1.30 -4.56 -7.20
CA ILE A 102 -2.27 -3.45 -7.02
C ILE A 102 -3.28 -3.81 -5.94
N PHE A 103 -3.75 -5.05 -5.92
CA PHE A 103 -4.66 -5.54 -4.88
C PHE A 103 -4.07 -5.40 -3.48
N PHE A 104 -2.83 -5.82 -3.26
CA PHE A 104 -2.17 -5.67 -1.96
C PHE A 104 -1.86 -4.21 -1.60
N ALA A 105 -1.50 -3.37 -2.56
CA ALA A 105 -1.33 -1.94 -2.32
C ALA A 105 -2.63 -1.29 -1.83
N LEU A 106 -3.76 -1.61 -2.48
CA LEU A 106 -5.07 -1.12 -2.08
C LEU A 106 -5.50 -1.66 -0.71
N LEU A 107 -5.26 -2.94 -0.44
CA LEU A 107 -5.57 -3.58 0.85
C LEU A 107 -4.81 -2.96 2.03
N VAL A 108 -3.53 -2.62 1.84
CA VAL A 108 -2.77 -1.90 2.87
C VAL A 108 -3.27 -0.46 2.98
N SER A 109 -3.55 0.19 1.86
CA SER A 109 -4.04 1.58 1.86
C SER A 109 -5.41 1.75 2.53
N SER A 110 -6.30 0.75 2.44
CA SER A 110 -7.60 0.79 3.13
C SER A 110 -7.47 0.75 4.65
N SER A 111 -6.27 0.41 5.16
CA SER A 111 -6.03 0.26 6.59
C SER A 111 -5.77 1.58 7.32
N TYR A 112 -5.48 2.64 6.57
CA TYR A 112 -5.18 3.94 7.14
C TYR A 112 -6.48 4.65 7.54
N VAL A 113 -6.69 4.84 8.84
CA VAL A 113 -7.77 5.69 9.35
C VAL A 113 -7.28 7.13 9.35
N CYS A 114 -7.99 8.00 8.64
CA CYS A 114 -7.80 9.44 8.79
C CYS A 114 -8.39 9.86 10.13
N THR A 115 -7.51 10.06 11.13
CA THR A 115 -7.92 10.76 12.35
C THR A 115 -8.02 12.23 11.97
N SER A 116 -9.20 12.67 11.53
CA SER A 116 -9.44 14.10 11.37
C SER A 116 -9.32 14.76 12.75
N PRO A 117 -8.60 15.88 12.89
CA PRO A 117 -8.70 16.67 14.10
C PRO A 117 -10.16 17.11 14.21
N THR A 118 -10.86 16.68 15.26
CA THR A 118 -12.18 17.19 15.60
C THR A 118 -12.06 18.70 15.78
N ILE A 119 -12.44 19.47 14.77
CA ILE A 119 -12.66 20.91 14.93
C ILE A 119 -13.96 21.01 15.72
N SER A 120 -13.83 21.01 17.05
CA SER A 120 -14.92 21.30 17.96
C SER A 120 -15.23 22.79 17.81
N PHE A 121 -16.21 23.13 16.98
CA PHE A 121 -16.84 24.45 17.01
C PHE A 121 -17.65 24.53 18.31
N GLY A 122 -17.03 25.15 19.32
CA GLY A 122 -17.72 25.61 20.54
C GLY A 122 -18.48 26.90 20.28
#